data_AF-V5IJC5-F1
#
_entry.id   AF-V5IJC5-F1
#
_cell.length_a   1.000
_cell.length_b   1.000
_cell.length_c   1.000
_cell.angle_alpha   90.00
_cell.angle_beta   90.00
_cell.angle_gamma   90.00
#
_symmetry.space_group_name_H-M   'P 1'
#
loop_
_entity.id
_entity.type
_entity.pdbx_description
1 polymer ?
#
loop_
_entity_poly.entity_id
_entity_poly.type
_entity_poly.pdbx_seq_one_letter_code
_entity_poly.pdbx_strand_id
1 'polypeptide(L)'
;CLWLCFMCTGVESLSEFHIRPRDQDGDVTLTINYLVDEFADASNKGAVDWWLQEVTWRTQILFHSFFGFSLNLVSTTTYLVNQNDLISNLKPYKQSPFLWLDGAVEVLSNYFSDKSHADIICLVTNLTLNDGDRVIKGHGYSTQKTLCESGVSILLAYAPDQPG
;
A
#
# COMPACT_ATOMS: atom_id res chain seq x y z
N CYS A 1 7.26 -6.90 16.73
CA CYS A 1 6.68 -7.56 15.56
C CYS A 1 5.30 -6.95 15.33
N LEU A 2 5.06 -6.23 14.22
CA LEU A 2 3.75 -5.59 13.99
C LEU A 2 2.81 -6.56 13.29
N TRP A 3 1.65 -6.85 13.88
CA TRP A 3 0.55 -7.58 13.23
C TRP A 3 -0.44 -6.55 12.65
N LEU A 4 -0.60 -6.56 11.32
CA LEU A 4 -1.58 -5.80 10.54
C LEU A 4 -2.73 -6.73 10.16
N CYS A 5 -3.78 -6.87 10.99
CA CYS A 5 -4.98 -7.59 10.56
C CYS A 5 -5.95 -6.66 9.82
N PHE A 6 -5.92 -6.68 8.48
CA PHE A 6 -7.01 -6.16 7.66
C PHE A 6 -8.16 -7.17 7.63
N MET A 7 -9.19 -6.97 8.45
CA MET A 7 -10.46 -7.68 8.28
C MET A 7 -11.34 -6.82 7.39
N CYS A 8 -11.33 -7.10 6.08
CA CYS A 8 -12.20 -6.43 5.12
C CYS A 8 -13.65 -6.90 5.32
N THR A 9 -14.48 -6.12 6.02
CA THR A 9 -15.93 -6.20 5.89
C THR A 9 -16.38 -5.04 5.00
N GLY A 10 -17.00 -5.36 3.87
CA GLY A 10 -17.26 -4.42 2.78
C GLY A 10 -18.14 -3.24 3.19
N VAL A 11 -17.52 -2.07 3.37
CA VAL A 11 -18.05 -0.80 3.88
C VAL A 11 -17.79 -0.67 5.39
N GLU A 12 -16.87 0.24 5.73
CA GLU A 12 -16.23 0.47 7.03
C GLU A 12 -15.08 -0.50 7.38
N SER A 13 -13.87 -0.10 7.02
CA SER A 13 -12.61 -0.72 7.47
C SER A 13 -12.38 -0.40 8.96
N LEU A 14 -13.01 -1.17 9.84
CA LEU A 14 -12.64 -1.24 11.26
C LEU A 14 -11.70 -2.42 11.47
N SER A 15 -10.42 -2.20 11.19
CA SER A 15 -9.38 -3.17 11.47
C SER A 15 -9.08 -3.17 12.97
N GLU A 16 -9.33 -4.29 13.65
CA GLU A 16 -8.81 -4.53 15.01
C GLU A 16 -7.30 -4.81 14.92
N PHE A 17 -6.52 -3.75 14.93
CA PHE A 17 -5.06 -3.84 14.98
C PHE A 17 -4.61 -4.16 16.41
N HIS A 18 -4.07 -5.36 16.61
CA HIS A 18 -3.40 -5.72 17.85
C HIS A 18 -1.89 -5.45 17.71
N ILE A 19 -1.49 -4.20 17.93
CA ILE A 19 -0.08 -3.84 18.04
C ILE A 19 0.32 -4.07 19.48
N ARG A 20 1.04 -5.17 19.76
CA ARG A 20 1.73 -5.31 21.05
C ARG A 20 2.96 -4.42 20.99
N PRO A 21 3.09 -3.40 21.85
CA PRO A 21 4.35 -2.72 22.04
C PRO A 21 5.35 -3.82 22.44
N ARG A 22 6.41 -4.01 21.66
CA ARG A 22 7.65 -4.41 22.33
C ARG A 22 7.96 -3.24 23.26
N ASP A 23 8.46 -3.52 24.45
CA ASP A 23 8.89 -2.56 25.47
C ASP A 23 9.88 -1.51 24.90
N GLN A 24 9.39 -0.60 24.09
CA GLN A 24 10.10 0.46 23.41
C GLN A 24 9.28 1.71 23.71
N ASP A 25 9.65 2.36 24.81
CA ASP A 25 9.55 3.81 24.90
C ASP A 25 10.24 4.38 23.65
N GLY A 26 9.49 4.67 22.59
CA GLY A 26 10.06 5.19 21.36
C GLY A 26 9.08 5.32 20.19
N ASP A 27 9.33 6.31 19.35
CA ASP A 27 8.66 6.51 18.07
C ASP A 27 8.94 5.30 17.14
N VAL A 28 7.89 4.67 16.61
CA VAL A 28 8.05 3.61 15.61
C VAL A 28 8.30 4.26 14.25
N THR A 29 9.44 3.95 13.61
CA THR A 29 9.69 4.39 12.24
C THR A 29 9.46 3.24 11.26
N LEU A 30 8.67 3.48 10.22
CA LEU A 30 8.47 2.58 9.10
C LEU A 30 8.79 3.30 7.78
N THR A 31 9.32 2.55 6.84
CA THR A 31 9.57 3.02 5.47
C THR A 31 8.50 2.51 4.52
N ILE A 32 8.05 3.37 3.61
CA ILE A 32 7.12 3.00 2.54
C ILE A 32 7.71 3.41 1.18
N ASN A 33 7.67 2.49 0.22
CA ASN A 33 7.98 2.80 -1.18
C ASN A 33 6.70 2.73 -2.02
N TYR A 34 6.22 3.89 -2.46
CA TYR A 34 5.12 4.00 -3.40
C TYR A 34 5.61 3.71 -4.82
N LEU A 35 5.17 2.61 -5.38
CA LEU A 35 5.40 2.23 -6.77
C LEU A 35 4.25 2.79 -7.61
N VAL A 36 4.47 3.89 -8.31
CA VAL A 36 3.44 4.53 -9.15
C VAL A 36 3.48 3.91 -10.54
N ASP A 37 2.37 3.32 -10.94
CA ASP A 37 2.25 2.66 -12.23
C ASP A 37 1.84 3.62 -13.37
N GLU A 38 1.85 3.12 -14.59
CA GLU A 38 1.52 3.89 -15.80
C GLU A 38 0.09 4.45 -15.81
N PHE A 39 -0.85 3.84 -15.08
CA PHE A 39 -2.24 4.28 -15.01
C PHE A 39 -2.43 5.44 -14.04
N ALA A 40 -1.72 5.42 -12.91
CA ALA A 40 -1.67 6.56 -11.99
C ALA A 40 -0.82 7.71 -12.55
N ASP A 41 0.35 7.39 -13.14
CA ASP A 41 1.28 8.38 -13.70
C ASP A 41 0.63 9.26 -14.79
N ALA A 42 -0.24 8.66 -15.61
CA ALA A 42 -0.97 9.37 -16.67
C ALA A 42 -1.88 10.50 -16.15
N SER A 43 -2.17 10.56 -14.85
CA SER A 43 -3.12 11.52 -14.27
C SER A 43 -2.51 12.90 -14.00
N ASN A 44 -1.21 12.96 -13.68
CA ASN A 44 -0.34 14.14 -13.43
C ASN A 44 0.59 13.83 -12.24
N LYS A 45 1.90 13.65 -12.49
CA LYS A 45 2.92 13.36 -11.46
C LYS A 45 2.86 14.25 -10.23
N GLY A 46 2.75 15.57 -10.42
CA GLY A 46 2.73 16.52 -9.31
C GLY A 46 1.48 16.36 -8.42
N ALA A 47 0.34 16.01 -9.02
CA ALA A 47 -0.89 15.73 -8.28
C ALA A 47 -0.81 14.39 -7.53
N VAL A 48 -0.20 13.37 -8.14
CA VAL A 48 0.03 12.07 -7.48
C VAL A 48 1.00 12.23 -6.30
N ASP A 49 2.14 12.90 -6.49
CA ASP A 49 3.13 13.12 -5.43
C ASP A 49 2.52 13.88 -4.24
N TRP A 50 1.76 14.94 -4.50
CA TRP A 50 1.07 15.70 -3.46
C TRP A 50 0.06 14.83 -2.70
N TRP A 51 -0.73 14.03 -3.42
CA TRP A 51 -1.70 13.13 -2.80
C TRP A 51 -1.02 12.07 -1.94
N LEU A 52 0.11 11.49 -2.38
CA LEU A 52 0.87 10.52 -1.58
C LEU A 52 1.47 11.12 -0.31
N GLN A 53 1.91 12.39 -0.36
CA GLN A 53 2.34 13.11 0.84
C GLN A 53 1.19 13.29 1.83
N GLU A 54 0.00 13.67 1.33
CA GLU A 54 -1.19 13.83 2.16
C GLU A 54 -1.65 12.51 2.79
N VAL A 55 -1.69 11.42 2.01
CA VAL A 55 -2.00 10.05 2.50
C VAL A 55 -1.03 9.65 3.60
N THR A 56 0.28 9.87 3.40
CA THR A 56 1.32 9.52 4.39
C THR A 56 1.13 10.33 5.68
N TRP A 57 0.95 11.65 5.56
CA TRP A 57 0.79 12.53 6.71
C TRP A 57 -0.48 12.22 7.51
N ARG A 58 -1.61 12.01 6.83
CA ARG A 58 -2.89 11.64 7.47
C ARG A 58 -2.81 10.28 8.16
N THR A 59 -2.14 9.31 7.53
CA THR A 59 -1.95 7.98 8.12
C THR A 59 -1.26 8.10 9.48
N GLN A 60 -0.19 8.91 9.60
CA GLN A 60 0.49 9.10 10.89
C GLN A 60 -0.42 9.73 11.95
N ILE A 61 -1.22 10.75 11.59
CA ILE A 61 -2.15 11.42 12.51
C ILE A 61 -3.22 10.45 13.00
N LEU A 62 -3.87 9.74 12.08
CA LEU A 62 -4.94 8.79 12.39
C LEU A 62 -4.40 7.63 13.23
N PHE A 63 -3.20 7.15 12.90
CA PHE A 63 -2.53 6.11 13.66
C PHE A 63 -2.27 6.55 15.10
N HIS A 64 -1.71 7.75 15.31
CA HIS A 64 -1.51 8.28 16.66
C HIS A 64 -2.83 8.42 17.42
N SER A 65 -3.88 8.94 16.77
CA SER A 65 -5.19 9.11 17.38
C SER A 65 -5.83 7.78 17.79
N PHE A 66 -5.61 6.71 17.02
CA PHE A 66 -6.24 5.41 17.26
C PHE A 66 -5.45 4.55 18.26
N PHE A 67 -4.11 4.59 18.21
CA PHE A 67 -3.26 3.73 19.03
C PHE A 67 -2.60 4.41 20.23
N GLY A 68 -2.60 5.74 20.29
CA GLY A 68 -2.02 6.50 21.38
C GLY A 68 -0.48 6.56 21.39
N PHE A 69 0.18 6.17 20.29
CA PHE A 69 1.62 6.32 20.11
C PHE A 69 1.97 6.78 18.69
N SER A 70 3.13 7.42 18.55
CA SER A 70 3.56 8.04 17.30
C SER A 70 4.16 7.02 16.32
N LEU A 71 3.75 7.14 15.06
CA LEU A 71 4.33 6.46 13.91
C LEU A 71 4.98 7.50 12.99
N ASN A 72 6.25 7.29 12.67
CA ASN A 72 6.99 8.03 11.67
C ASN A 72 7.07 7.20 10.37
N LEU A 73 6.30 7.59 9.37
CA LEU A 73 6.29 7.02 8.03
C LEU A 73 7.20 7.82 7.11
N VAL A 74 8.33 7.21 6.73
CA VAL A 74 9.26 7.77 5.75
C VAL A 74 8.92 7.20 4.38
N SER A 75 8.42 8.05 3.49
CA SER A 75 7.97 7.63 2.16
C SER A 75 8.96 7.96 1.04
N THR A 76 9.13 7.04 0.10
CA THR A 76 9.75 7.28 -1.20
C THR A 76 8.76 6.99 -2.33
N THR A 77 8.90 7.68 -3.46
CA THR A 77 8.09 7.42 -4.66
C THR A 77 8.96 6.92 -5.80
N THR A 78 8.62 5.76 -6.34
CA THR A 78 9.28 5.14 -7.50
C THR A 78 8.27 5.04 -8.65
N TYR A 79 8.50 5.80 -9.71
CA TYR A 79 7.69 5.70 -10.93
C TYR A 79 8.14 4.49 -11.76
N LEU A 80 7.23 3.56 -11.99
CA LEU A 80 7.56 2.28 -12.63
C LEU A 80 7.88 2.41 -14.12
N VAL A 81 7.68 3.56 -14.76
CA VAL A 81 7.87 3.77 -16.21
C VAL A 81 9.23 3.31 -16.76
N ASN A 82 10.25 3.22 -15.89
CA ASN A 82 11.61 2.78 -16.23
C ASN A 82 11.99 1.40 -15.66
N GLN A 83 11.06 0.69 -14.99
CA GLN A 83 11.28 -0.61 -14.33
C GLN A 83 10.66 -1.74 -15.15
N ASN A 84 11.28 -2.03 -16.30
CA ASN A 84 10.73 -2.95 -17.32
C ASN A 84 10.45 -4.36 -16.79
N ASP A 85 11.28 -4.87 -15.87
CA ASP A 85 11.12 -6.22 -15.33
C ASP A 85 9.88 -6.34 -14.45
N LEU A 86 9.70 -5.39 -13.50
CA LEU A 86 8.53 -5.39 -12.62
C LEU A 86 7.24 -5.09 -13.39
N ILE A 87 7.27 -4.16 -14.36
CA ILE A 87 6.14 -3.92 -15.26
C ILE A 87 5.74 -5.21 -15.97
N SER A 88 6.73 -5.94 -16.52
CA SER A 88 6.46 -7.17 -17.27
C SER A 88 5.80 -8.24 -16.41
N ASN A 89 6.21 -8.36 -15.14
CA ASN A 89 5.61 -9.30 -14.18
C ASN A 89 4.19 -8.88 -13.73
N LEU A 90 3.92 -7.57 -13.61
CA LEU A 90 2.59 -7.07 -13.23
C LEU A 90 1.59 -7.10 -14.39
N LYS A 91 2.05 -7.00 -15.63
CA LYS A 91 1.22 -6.88 -16.84
C LYS A 91 0.10 -7.94 -16.97
N PRO A 92 0.31 -9.24 -16.67
CA PRO A 92 -0.75 -10.24 -16.76
C PRO A 92 -1.95 -9.98 -15.84
N TYR A 93 -1.72 -9.25 -14.74
CA TYR A 93 -2.72 -8.93 -13.71
C TYR A 93 -3.42 -7.60 -13.94
N LYS A 94 -2.91 -6.80 -14.89
CA LYS A 94 -3.52 -5.52 -15.29
C LYS A 94 -4.41 -5.73 -16.50
N GLN A 95 -5.71 -5.84 -16.25
CA GLN A 95 -6.73 -5.96 -17.30
C GLN A 95 -7.64 -4.73 -17.24
N SER A 96 -7.18 -3.63 -17.84
CA SER A 96 -7.92 -2.36 -17.82
C SER A 96 -9.41 -2.58 -18.14
N PRO A 97 -10.33 -2.12 -17.26
CA PRO A 97 -10.12 -1.13 -16.19
C PRO A 97 -9.76 -1.71 -14.80
N PHE A 98 -9.43 -2.99 -14.69
CA PHE A 98 -9.26 -3.70 -13.41
C PHE A 98 -7.81 -4.15 -13.14
N LEU A 99 -7.45 -4.21 -11.86
CA LEU A 99 -6.25 -4.89 -11.36
C LEU A 99 -6.67 -6.13 -10.57
N TRP A 100 -6.16 -7.30 -10.93
CA TRP A 100 -6.40 -8.54 -10.19
C TRP A 100 -5.51 -8.58 -8.94
N LEU A 101 -6.16 -8.66 -7.77
CA LEU A 101 -5.56 -8.29 -6.49
C LEU A 101 -4.49 -9.27 -5.98
N ASP A 102 -4.84 -10.54 -5.80
CA ASP A 102 -3.93 -11.55 -5.23
C ASP A 102 -2.68 -11.73 -6.08
N GLY A 103 -2.85 -11.83 -7.39
CA GLY A 103 -1.74 -11.98 -8.32
C GLY A 103 -0.80 -10.77 -8.33
N ALA A 104 -1.33 -9.55 -8.22
CA ALA A 104 -0.51 -8.35 -8.12
C ALA A 104 0.27 -8.29 -6.79
N VAL A 105 -0.37 -8.63 -5.66
CA VAL A 105 0.30 -8.69 -4.34
C VAL A 105 1.39 -9.77 -4.33
N GLU A 106 1.12 -10.94 -4.90
CA GLU A 106 2.09 -12.03 -5.01
C GLU A 106 3.30 -11.61 -5.86
N VAL A 107 3.08 -10.97 -7.01
CA VAL A 107 4.16 -10.45 -7.86
C VAL A 107 5.05 -9.48 -7.10
N LEU A 108 4.47 -8.52 -6.38
CA LEU A 108 5.24 -7.55 -5.58
C LEU A 108 6.07 -8.27 -4.51
N SER A 109 5.44 -9.17 -3.77
CA SER A 109 6.09 -9.89 -2.67
C SER A 109 7.25 -10.74 -3.17
N ASN A 110 7.05 -11.49 -4.26
CA ASN A 110 8.09 -12.31 -4.87
C ASN A 110 9.21 -11.44 -5.45
N TYR A 111 8.86 -10.34 -6.13
CA TYR A 111 9.83 -9.44 -6.74
C TYR A 111 10.77 -8.82 -5.70
N PHE A 112 10.29 -8.50 -4.49
CA PHE A 112 11.11 -7.88 -3.46
C PHE A 112 11.71 -8.86 -2.44
N SER A 113 11.29 -10.13 -2.42
CA SER A 113 11.69 -11.13 -1.42
C SER A 113 13.21 -11.32 -1.24
N ASP A 114 13.99 -11.10 -2.29
CA ASP A 114 15.45 -11.24 -2.32
C ASP A 114 16.19 -9.90 -2.49
N LYS A 115 15.47 -8.78 -2.42
CA LYS A 115 16.00 -7.43 -2.67
C LYS A 115 15.93 -6.60 -1.40
N SER A 116 16.77 -5.57 -1.32
CA SER A 116 16.54 -4.51 -0.33
C SER A 116 15.23 -3.81 -0.65
N HIS A 117 14.34 -3.71 0.34
CA HIS A 117 13.01 -3.14 0.17
C HIS A 117 12.62 -2.32 1.41
N ALA A 118 11.65 -1.42 1.24
CA ALA A 118 11.03 -0.72 2.35
C ALA A 118 10.18 -1.69 3.19
N ASP A 119 9.84 -1.31 4.42
CA ASP A 119 8.95 -2.11 5.28
C ASP A 119 7.59 -2.34 4.61
N ILE A 120 7.14 -1.35 3.82
CA ILE A 120 5.92 -1.38 3.04
C ILE A 120 6.24 -1.08 1.56
N ILE A 121 5.81 -1.96 0.67
CA ILE A 121 5.79 -1.74 -0.77
C ILE A 121 4.34 -1.49 -1.18
N CYS A 122 4.05 -0.32 -1.76
CA CYS A 122 2.69 0.07 -2.10
C CYS A 122 2.57 0.36 -3.60
N LEU A 123 1.87 -0.49 -4.36
CA LEU A 123 1.56 -0.23 -5.77
C LEU A 123 0.37 0.73 -5.88
N VAL A 124 0.61 1.89 -6.47
CA VAL A 124 -0.38 2.94 -6.69
C VAL A 124 -0.82 2.89 -8.15
N THR A 125 -2.14 2.75 -8.35
CA THR A 125 -2.73 2.60 -9.68
C THR A 125 -4.06 3.33 -9.81
N ASN A 126 -4.42 3.76 -11.01
CA ASN A 126 -5.76 4.27 -11.31
C ASN A 126 -6.70 3.17 -11.85
N LEU A 127 -6.25 1.91 -11.83
CA LEU A 127 -7.12 0.77 -12.11
C LEU A 127 -8.06 0.53 -10.93
N THR A 128 -9.28 0.07 -11.24
CA THR A 128 -10.22 -0.35 -10.20
C THR A 128 -9.69 -1.63 -9.55
N LEU A 129 -9.48 -1.57 -8.23
CA LEU A 129 -9.16 -2.77 -7.45
C LEU A 129 -10.41 -3.66 -7.39
N ASN A 130 -10.32 -4.84 -8.02
CA ASN A 130 -11.42 -5.78 -8.14
C ASN A 130 -10.91 -7.23 -8.08
N ASP A 131 -11.48 -8.06 -7.20
CA ASP A 131 -11.18 -9.49 -7.12
C ASP A 131 -12.14 -10.37 -7.95
N GLY A 132 -13.12 -9.76 -8.60
CA GLY A 132 -14.16 -10.45 -9.37
C GLY A 132 -15.30 -11.00 -8.50
N ASP A 133 -15.29 -10.74 -7.19
CA ASP A 133 -16.26 -11.29 -6.23
C ASP A 133 -16.64 -10.27 -5.14
N ARG A 134 -15.89 -10.18 -4.02
CA ARG A 134 -16.27 -9.40 -2.82
C ARG A 134 -15.66 -8.00 -2.75
N VAL A 135 -14.53 -7.77 -3.42
CA VAL A 135 -13.89 -6.45 -3.49
C VAL A 135 -14.30 -5.81 -4.79
N ILE A 136 -15.28 -4.91 -4.72
CA ILE A 136 -15.71 -4.08 -5.85
C ILE A 136 -15.31 -2.65 -5.52
N LYS A 137 -14.36 -2.07 -6.28
CA LYS A 137 -13.83 -0.71 -6.06
C LYS A 137 -13.15 -0.54 -4.71
N GLY A 138 -12.25 -1.47 -4.36
CA GLY A 138 -11.42 -1.31 -3.17
C GLY A 138 -10.53 -0.07 -3.28
N HIS A 139 -10.34 0.65 -2.16
CA HIS A 139 -9.39 1.75 -2.08
C HIS A 139 -7.97 1.27 -1.75
N GLY A 140 -7.86 0.17 -1.00
CA GLY A 140 -6.60 -0.53 -0.77
C GLY A 140 -6.80 -2.04 -0.59
N TYR A 141 -5.73 -2.81 -0.82
CA TYR A 141 -5.75 -4.27 -0.67
C TYR A 141 -4.38 -4.82 -0.26
N SER A 142 -4.36 -5.79 0.65
CA SER A 142 -3.18 -6.57 1.01
C SER A 142 -3.60 -7.95 1.53
N THR A 143 -2.78 -8.98 1.33
CA THR A 143 -3.01 -10.32 1.88
C THR A 143 -2.14 -10.61 3.10
N GLN A 144 -1.09 -9.82 3.32
CA GLN A 144 -0.18 -10.01 4.45
C GLN A 144 -0.79 -9.49 5.75
N LYS A 145 -0.53 -10.23 6.83
CA LYS A 145 -1.07 -9.91 8.17
C LYS A 145 -0.03 -9.34 9.13
N THR A 146 1.25 -9.28 8.76
CA THR A 146 2.31 -8.84 9.67
C THR A 146 3.45 -8.17 8.90
N LEU A 147 4.11 -7.17 9.51
CA LEU A 147 5.31 -6.52 8.97
C LEU A 147 6.62 -7.28 9.28
N CYS A 148 6.56 -8.45 9.89
CA CYS A 148 7.71 -9.05 10.58
C CYS A 148 8.63 -9.92 9.75
N GLU A 149 8.13 -10.47 8.66
CA GLU A 149 8.78 -11.62 8.02
C GLU A 149 9.44 -11.21 6.70
N SER A 150 8.82 -10.31 5.92
CA SER A 150 9.31 -9.96 4.58
C SER A 150 8.81 -8.61 4.05
N GLY A 151 8.41 -7.69 4.94
CA GLY A 151 7.68 -6.47 4.56
C GLY A 151 6.26 -6.77 4.07
N VAL A 152 5.49 -5.73 3.75
CA VAL A 152 4.08 -5.85 3.34
C VAL A 152 3.87 -5.23 1.97
N SER A 153 3.18 -5.98 1.10
CA SER A 153 2.78 -5.51 -0.22
C SER A 153 1.34 -5.02 -0.17
N ILE A 154 1.11 -3.78 -0.59
CA ILE A 154 -0.20 -3.13 -0.60
C ILE A 154 -0.51 -2.67 -2.02
N LEU A 155 -1.76 -2.82 -2.43
CA LEU A 155 -2.32 -2.15 -3.60
C LEU A 155 -3.12 -0.94 -3.12
N LEU A 156 -2.99 0.19 -3.79
CA LEU A 156 -3.68 1.42 -3.44
C LEU A 156 -4.26 2.05 -4.72
N ALA A 157 -5.56 2.28 -4.71
CA ALA A 157 -6.24 3.00 -5.77
C ALA A 157 -5.98 4.50 -5.63
N TYR A 158 -5.51 5.14 -6.70
CA TYR A 158 -5.37 6.58 -6.75
C TYR A 158 -6.74 7.25 -6.70
N ALA A 159 -6.98 8.09 -5.69
CA ALA A 159 -8.27 8.75 -5.47
C ALA A 159 -8.03 10.20 -5.01
N PRO A 160 -7.77 11.16 -5.92
CA PRO A 160 -7.40 12.53 -5.55
C PRO A 160 -8.49 13.29 -4.80
N ASP A 161 -9.76 12.94 -5.02
CA ASP A 161 -10.92 13.56 -4.36
C ASP A 161 -11.22 12.95 -2.98
N GLN A 162 -10.43 11.95 -2.56
CA GLN A 162 -10.54 11.33 -1.25
C GLN A 162 -9.19 11.39 -0.52
N PRO A 163 -9.15 11.92 0.70
CA PRO A 163 -8.01 11.65 1.57
C PRO A 163 -8.05 10.15 1.86
N GLY A 164 -7.11 9.40 1.29
CA GLY A 164 -7.07 7.94 1.34
C GLY A 164 -7.16 7.34 2.73
#